data_AF-A0A564SF02-F1
#
_entry.id   AF-A0A564SF02-F1
#
_cell.length_a   1.000
_cell.length_b   1.000
_cell.length_c   1.000
_cell.angle_alpha   90.00
_cell.angle_beta   90.00
_cell.angle_gamma   90.00
#
_symmetry.space_group_name_H-M   'P 1'
#
loop_
_entity.id
_entity.type
_entity.pdbx_description
1 polymer ?
#
loop_
_entity_poly.entity_id
_entity_poly.type
_entity_poly.pdbx_seq_one_letter_code
_entity_poly.pdbx_strand_id
1 'polypeptide(L)'
;MEDTKKTVLAGNGEKDVPRAVYDGVLTIDVDAQVESMEEQEEARWHQLLNAHRTRKILTGQLGGIEKLESGWMVAVTYFNGFRIIIPMNEMMINLQGDGRENADTLNRQVRIANNMLGCDIDFIIKDLDNKSRSVVASRKDATLKKRQTFYIGEDTEKPMLYEGRIVEARVIAVAPKAVRLEAFGVEVSVRARDMAWEWMVDAGEKFQVGDLVLVMVNKVEASSVDKIIIEVDAKSPTANINKDNLRKCHKQGKYTGIITEVYKGTYFIRLDIGVNAVAHSCNMSALPGKKDKIGFVVTRINDNYEVAEGIITRLIKRAS
;
A
#
# COMPACT_ATOMS: atom_id res chain seq x y z
N MET A 1 28.33 -45.84 72.83
CA MET A 1 26.88 -45.92 72.61
C MET A 1 26.45 -44.48 72.43
N GLU A 2 26.46 -44.02 71.18
CA GLU A 2 25.22 -43.86 70.37
C GLU A 2 24.36 -42.73 70.98
N ASP A 3 23.95 -41.66 70.30
CA ASP A 3 23.85 -41.42 68.87
C ASP A 3 23.72 -39.91 68.57
N THR A 4 24.40 -39.48 67.52
CA THR A 4 24.00 -38.57 66.43
C THR A 4 22.98 -37.45 66.73
N LYS A 5 23.40 -36.20 66.98
CA LYS A 5 23.63 -35.08 66.01
C LYS A 5 22.42 -34.65 65.15
N LYS A 6 21.85 -33.48 65.50
CA LYS A 6 21.74 -32.21 64.72
C LYS A 6 20.35 -31.55 64.88
N THR A 7 20.13 -30.24 64.92
CA THR A 7 20.91 -28.98 65.00
C THR A 7 19.78 -27.89 64.96
N VAL A 8 19.45 -27.15 66.02
CA VAL A 8 19.98 -25.83 66.46
C VAL A 8 19.32 -24.61 65.76
N LEU A 9 18.78 -23.72 66.62
CA LEU A 9 18.62 -22.24 66.59
C LEU A 9 17.75 -21.61 65.49
N ALA A 10 16.65 -20.93 65.80
CA ALA A 10 16.48 -19.65 66.52
C ALA A 10 17.12 -18.45 65.80
N GLY A 11 16.29 -17.47 65.43
CA GLY A 11 16.77 -16.19 64.89
C GLY A 11 15.63 -15.32 64.36
N ASN A 12 15.27 -14.33 65.16
CA ASN A 12 14.22 -13.32 64.96
C ASN A 12 14.20 -12.68 63.57
N GLY A 13 12.99 -12.51 63.05
CA GLY A 13 12.73 -11.61 61.93
C GLY A 13 12.65 -10.16 62.40
N GLU A 14 13.43 -9.32 61.75
CA GLU A 14 12.99 -8.00 61.32
C GLU A 14 13.85 -7.57 60.12
N LYS A 15 13.18 -6.90 59.19
CA LYS A 15 13.54 -6.75 57.78
C LYS A 15 14.70 -5.77 57.60
N ASP A 16 15.77 -6.22 56.96
CA ASP A 16 16.71 -5.34 56.26
C ASP A 16 16.72 -5.74 54.79
N VAL A 17 16.23 -4.84 53.94
CA VAL A 17 16.20 -5.02 52.48
C VAL A 17 17.56 -4.59 51.94
N PRO A 18 18.32 -5.45 51.22
CA PRO A 18 19.57 -4.99 50.62
C PRO A 18 19.26 -4.08 49.43
N ARG A 19 19.52 -2.78 49.58
CA ARG A 19 19.59 -1.82 48.47
C ARG A 19 20.83 -2.12 47.63
N ALA A 20 20.64 -2.77 46.49
CA ALA A 20 21.62 -2.74 45.41
C ALA A 20 21.43 -1.41 44.66
N VAL A 21 22.25 -0.42 45.00
CA VAL A 21 22.40 0.81 44.23
C VAL A 21 23.22 0.46 42.99
N TYR A 22 22.57 0.38 41.84
CA TYR A 22 23.22 0.59 40.55
C TYR A 22 22.99 2.04 40.12
N ASP A 23 23.99 2.58 39.43
CA ASP A 23 24.11 3.98 39.06
C ASP A 23 22.88 4.49 38.28
N GLY A 24 22.06 5.33 38.94
CA GLY A 24 21.16 6.27 38.28
C GLY A 24 19.66 5.96 38.18
N VAL A 25 19.16 4.73 38.41
CA VAL A 25 17.71 4.46 38.28
C VAL A 25 17.17 3.59 39.44
N LEU A 26 16.16 4.12 40.14
CA LEU A 26 15.36 3.41 41.14
C LEU A 26 14.05 2.94 40.49
N THR A 27 13.83 1.63 40.43
CA THR A 27 12.54 1.04 39.99
C THR A 27 11.65 0.72 41.20
N ILE A 28 10.33 0.87 41.01
CA ILE A 28 9.30 0.62 42.05
C ILE A 28 8.90 -0.86 42.10
N ASP A 29 9.15 -1.62 41.02
CA ASP A 29 8.92 -3.07 40.93
C ASP A 29 10.23 -3.81 40.60
N VAL A 30 10.46 -4.91 41.32
CA VAL A 30 11.70 -5.73 41.29
C VAL A 30 11.86 -6.51 39.98
N ASP A 31 10.81 -6.61 39.15
CA ASP A 31 10.81 -7.39 37.90
C ASP A 31 10.79 -6.53 36.62
N ALA A 32 10.84 -5.20 36.72
CA ALA A 32 11.02 -4.35 35.56
C ALA A 32 12.52 -4.24 35.24
N GLN A 33 13.03 -5.16 34.40
CA GLN A 33 14.30 -4.93 33.72
C GLN A 33 14.17 -3.64 32.90
N VAL A 34 14.73 -2.56 33.42
CA VAL A 34 14.98 -1.35 32.64
C VAL A 34 16.12 -1.73 31.70
N GLU A 35 15.79 -2.32 30.56
CA GLU A 35 16.76 -2.52 29.49
C GLU A 35 17.39 -1.16 29.18
N SER A 36 18.71 -1.07 29.32
CA SER A 36 19.44 0.13 28.97
C SER A 36 19.27 0.41 27.47
N MET A 37 19.33 1.68 27.05
CA MET A 37 19.21 2.03 25.63
C MET A 37 20.24 1.30 24.75
N GLU A 38 21.41 0.95 25.30
CA GLU A 38 22.47 0.21 24.62
C GLU A 38 22.11 -1.27 24.41
N GLU A 39 21.54 -1.95 25.42
CA GLU A 39 21.07 -3.34 25.29
C GLU A 39 19.94 -3.47 24.26
N GLN A 40 19.07 -2.46 24.19
CA GLN A 40 18.01 -2.41 23.17
C GLN A 40 18.57 -2.24 21.76
N GLU A 41 19.62 -1.44 21.58
CA GLU A 41 20.29 -1.31 20.28
C GLU A 41 20.99 -2.61 19.87
N GLU A 42 21.69 -3.28 20.78
CA GLU A 42 22.34 -4.56 20.50
C GLU A 42 21.32 -5.65 20.17
N ALA A 43 20.19 -5.70 20.88
CA ALA A 43 19.11 -6.62 20.57
C ALA A 43 18.54 -6.38 19.15
N ARG A 44 18.32 -5.10 18.77
CA ARG A 44 17.86 -4.73 17.42
C ARG A 44 18.90 -5.09 16.34
N TRP A 45 20.19 -4.92 16.62
CA TRP A 45 21.26 -5.33 15.71
C TRP A 45 21.32 -6.84 15.52
N HIS A 46 21.18 -7.61 16.60
CA HIS A 46 21.10 -9.07 16.54
C HIS A 46 19.89 -9.55 15.72
N GLN A 47 18.77 -8.83 15.75
CA GLN A 47 17.62 -9.14 14.89
C GLN A 47 17.96 -8.96 13.40
N LEU A 48 18.67 -7.90 13.03
CA LEU A 48 19.12 -7.67 11.65
C LEU A 48 20.10 -8.75 11.18
N LEU A 49 21.07 -9.13 12.02
CA LEU A 49 22.02 -10.21 11.74
C LEU A 49 21.31 -11.56 11.52
N ASN A 50 20.31 -11.86 12.37
CA ASN A 50 19.49 -13.05 12.21
C ASN A 50 18.66 -13.01 10.92
N ALA A 51 18.09 -11.86 10.57
CA ALA A 51 17.33 -11.68 9.34
C ALA A 51 18.20 -11.86 8.10
N HIS A 52 19.44 -11.36 8.11
CA HIS A 52 20.43 -11.60 7.07
C HIS A 52 20.77 -13.10 6.92
N ARG A 53 21.09 -13.77 8.02
CA ARG A 53 21.42 -15.21 8.01
C ARG A 53 20.27 -16.08 7.50
N THR A 54 19.03 -15.76 7.90
CA THR A 54 17.83 -16.54 7.55
C THR A 54 17.18 -16.10 6.24
N ARG A 55 17.67 -15.02 5.61
CA ARG A 55 17.01 -14.34 4.48
C ARG A 55 15.53 -14.11 4.74
N LYS A 56 15.21 -13.62 5.94
CA LYS A 56 13.83 -13.29 6.34
C LYS A 56 13.40 -12.03 5.58
N ILE A 57 12.15 -12.03 5.12
CA ILE A 57 11.54 -10.84 4.54
C ILE A 57 11.19 -9.90 5.68
N LEU A 58 11.67 -8.66 5.61
CA LEU A 58 11.34 -7.57 6.51
C LEU A 58 10.51 -6.55 5.76
N THR A 59 9.68 -5.79 6.48
CA THR A 59 8.87 -4.72 5.92
C THR A 59 9.30 -3.41 6.58
N GLY A 60 9.48 -2.36 5.79
CA GLY A 60 9.81 -1.03 6.30
C GLY A 60 9.31 0.06 5.36
N GLN A 61 9.02 1.23 5.93
CA GLN A 61 8.51 2.36 5.17
C GLN A 61 9.62 2.98 4.31
N LEU A 62 9.33 3.25 3.04
CA LEU A 62 10.23 3.97 2.15
C LEU A 62 10.28 5.45 2.56
N GLY A 63 11.39 5.86 3.17
CA GLY A 63 11.55 7.20 3.73
C GLY A 63 12.08 8.22 2.73
N GLY A 64 12.91 7.81 1.78
CA GLY A 64 13.54 8.74 0.84
C GLY A 64 14.24 8.08 -0.33
N ILE A 65 14.60 8.90 -1.32
CA ILE A 65 15.48 8.52 -2.41
C ILE A 65 16.65 9.48 -2.39
N GLU A 66 17.85 8.93 -2.32
CA GLU A 66 19.09 9.69 -2.23
C GLU A 66 20.01 9.36 -3.40
N LYS A 67 20.86 10.33 -3.74
CA LYS A 67 21.98 10.13 -4.66
C LYS A 67 23.26 10.10 -3.82
N LEU A 68 23.93 8.96 -3.79
CA LEU A 68 25.22 8.82 -3.12
C LEU A 68 26.28 9.68 -3.83
N GLU A 69 27.35 10.01 -3.11
CA GLU A 69 28.51 10.75 -3.66
C GLU A 69 29.15 10.02 -4.85
N SER A 70 29.03 8.69 -4.88
CA SER A 70 29.44 7.83 -5.99
C SER A 70 28.56 7.98 -7.25
N GLY A 71 27.50 8.80 -7.21
CA GLY A 71 26.56 9.03 -8.30
C GLY A 71 25.41 8.01 -8.37
N TRP A 72 25.37 7.03 -7.46
CA TRP A 72 24.38 5.96 -7.47
C TRP A 72 23.07 6.43 -6.82
N MET A 73 21.95 6.12 -7.46
CA MET A 73 20.62 6.37 -6.90
C MET A 73 20.23 5.22 -5.98
N VAL A 74 19.81 5.54 -4.77
CA VAL A 74 19.41 4.56 -3.75
C VAL A 74 18.11 4.98 -3.07
N ALA A 75 17.29 3.99 -2.74
CA ALA A 75 16.14 4.12 -1.88
C ALA A 75 16.56 3.89 -0.42
N VAL A 76 16.04 4.71 0.49
CA VAL A 76 16.36 4.65 1.92
C VAL A 76 15.10 4.29 2.70
N THR A 77 15.23 3.27 3.55
CA THR A 77 14.21 2.85 4.51
C THR A 77 14.82 2.76 5.90
N TYR A 78 14.00 2.96 6.92
CA TYR A 78 14.42 2.85 8.31
C TYR A 78 13.73 1.67 8.96
N PHE A 79 14.52 0.80 9.59
CA PHE A 79 13.99 -0.35 10.32
C PHE A 79 14.73 -0.50 11.64
N ASN A 80 13.98 -0.53 12.74
CA ASN A 80 14.52 -0.64 14.11
C ASN A 80 15.61 0.40 14.44
N GLY A 81 15.50 1.63 13.90
CA GLY A 81 16.48 2.70 14.10
C GLY A 81 17.72 2.62 13.20
N PHE A 82 17.87 1.57 12.40
CA PHE A 82 18.94 1.43 11.43
C PHE A 82 18.53 1.92 10.05
N ARG A 83 19.48 2.58 9.39
CA ARG A 83 19.33 3.05 8.02
C ARG A 83 19.65 1.91 7.05
N ILE A 84 18.67 1.58 6.21
CA ILE A 84 18.77 0.53 5.21
C ILE A 84 18.74 1.17 3.82
N ILE A 85 19.70 0.77 2.99
CA ILE A 85 19.89 1.30 1.63
C ILE A 85 19.55 0.21 0.63
N ILE A 86 18.67 0.52 -0.32
CA ILE A 86 18.26 -0.36 -1.40
C ILE A 86 18.66 0.29 -2.73
N PRO A 87 19.61 -0.28 -3.49
CA PRO A 87 19.95 0.23 -4.82
C PRO A 87 18.73 0.22 -5.76
N MET A 88 18.60 1.21 -6.64
CA MET A 88 17.45 1.26 -7.58
C MET A 88 17.34 0.01 -8.48
N ASN A 89 18.46 -0.63 -8.82
CA ASN A 89 18.49 -1.89 -9.57
C ASN A 89 17.85 -3.07 -8.79
N GLU A 90 17.84 -2.98 -7.46
CA GLU A 90 17.30 -3.99 -6.54
C GLU A 90 15.86 -3.65 -6.09
N MET A 91 15.27 -2.57 -6.59
CA MET A 91 13.89 -2.16 -6.25
C MET A 91 12.81 -2.90 -7.04
N MET A 92 13.15 -3.61 -8.13
CA MET A 92 12.22 -4.41 -8.96
C MET A 92 10.91 -3.69 -9.30
N ILE A 93 11.01 -2.47 -9.82
CA ILE A 93 9.84 -1.67 -10.21
C ILE A 93 9.38 -2.07 -11.61
N ASN A 94 8.09 -2.37 -11.78
CA ASN A 94 7.55 -2.62 -13.10
C ASN A 94 7.38 -1.29 -13.88
N LEU A 95 8.09 -1.16 -15.00
CA LEU A 95 8.09 0.08 -15.78
C LEU A 95 6.90 0.19 -16.75
N GLN A 96 6.06 -0.84 -16.90
CA GLN A 96 4.95 -0.81 -17.85
C GLN A 96 3.82 0.16 -17.41
N GLY A 97 3.21 0.82 -18.40
CA GLY A 97 2.02 1.66 -18.19
C GLY A 97 2.28 3.09 -17.69
N ASP A 98 3.54 3.53 -17.66
CA ASP A 98 3.96 4.87 -17.23
C ASP A 98 3.81 5.96 -18.33
N GLY A 99 3.30 5.59 -19.52
CA GLY A 99 2.96 6.53 -20.62
C GLY A 99 4.14 7.26 -21.25
N ARG A 100 5.37 6.98 -20.81
CA ARG A 100 6.64 7.55 -21.28
C ARG A 100 7.65 6.45 -21.52
N GLU A 101 7.27 5.50 -22.36
CA GLU A 101 8.08 4.30 -22.63
C GLU A 101 9.44 4.63 -23.27
N ASN A 102 9.55 5.78 -23.92
CA ASN A 102 10.77 6.27 -24.60
C ASN A 102 11.78 6.98 -23.69
N ALA A 103 11.49 7.18 -22.41
CA ALA A 103 12.42 7.85 -21.47
C ALA A 103 13.41 6.86 -20.85
N ASP A 104 14.57 7.37 -20.42
CA ASP A 104 15.62 6.58 -19.79
C ASP A 104 15.12 5.79 -18.55
N THR A 105 15.57 4.55 -18.42
CA THR A 105 15.01 3.59 -17.46
C THR A 105 15.23 4.02 -16.02
N LEU A 106 16.41 4.56 -15.69
CA LEU A 106 16.75 5.06 -14.35
C LEU A 106 15.83 6.21 -13.93
N ASN A 107 15.60 7.19 -14.81
CA ASN A 107 14.73 8.34 -14.53
C ASN A 107 13.27 7.92 -14.31
N ARG A 108 12.81 6.88 -15.01
CA ARG A 108 11.48 6.31 -14.82
C ARG A 108 11.37 5.58 -13.50
N GLN A 109 12.39 4.78 -13.14
CA GLN A 109 12.45 4.11 -11.84
C GLN A 109 12.44 5.12 -10.68
N VAL A 110 13.25 6.17 -10.75
CA VAL A 110 13.30 7.24 -9.73
C VAL A 110 11.95 7.95 -9.61
N ARG A 111 11.29 8.27 -10.74
CA ARG A 111 9.96 8.89 -10.70
C ARG A 111 8.91 7.98 -10.05
N ILE A 112 8.88 6.69 -10.40
CA ILE A 112 7.92 5.77 -9.80
C ILE A 112 8.22 5.61 -8.32
N ALA A 113 9.48 5.43 -7.94
CA ALA A 113 9.88 5.35 -6.55
C ALA A 113 9.53 6.62 -5.76
N ASN A 114 9.59 7.81 -6.37
CA ASN A 114 9.12 9.05 -5.73
C ASN A 114 7.62 8.98 -5.38
N ASN A 115 6.80 8.40 -6.25
CA ASN A 115 5.37 8.20 -5.97
C ASN A 115 5.10 7.08 -4.95
N MET A 116 6.11 6.26 -4.66
CA MET A 116 6.08 5.20 -3.64
C MET A 116 6.58 5.68 -2.27
N LEU A 117 7.03 6.93 -2.14
CA LEU A 117 7.49 7.46 -0.84
C LEU A 117 6.36 7.37 0.19
N GLY A 118 6.69 6.89 1.38
CA GLY A 118 5.73 6.62 2.45
C GLY A 118 5.04 5.25 2.37
N CYS A 119 5.24 4.48 1.29
CA CYS A 119 4.73 3.10 1.23
C CYS A 119 5.62 2.15 2.05
N ASP A 120 4.99 1.14 2.65
CA ASP A 120 5.71 0.01 3.22
C ASP A 120 6.20 -0.91 2.11
N ILE A 121 7.49 -1.24 2.16
CA ILE A 121 8.17 -2.09 1.21
C ILE A 121 8.74 -3.29 1.90
N ASP A 122 8.63 -4.45 1.25
CA ASP A 122 9.28 -5.68 1.67
C ASP A 122 10.68 -5.81 1.09
N PHE A 123 11.65 -6.15 1.92
CA PHE A 123 13.05 -6.31 1.52
C PHE A 123 13.73 -7.44 2.29
N ILE A 124 14.81 -7.97 1.71
CA ILE A 124 15.73 -8.91 2.35
C ILE A 124 17.08 -8.24 2.48
N ILE A 125 17.70 -8.37 3.64
CA ILE A 125 19.04 -7.84 3.88
C ILE A 125 20.05 -8.69 3.09
N LYS A 126 20.86 -8.04 2.25
CA LYS A 126 21.94 -8.66 1.48
C LYS A 126 23.29 -8.59 2.17
N ASP A 127 23.57 -7.45 2.80
CA ASP A 127 24.86 -7.22 3.45
C ASP A 127 24.71 -6.24 4.61
N LEU A 128 25.58 -6.35 5.62
CA LEU A 128 25.65 -5.45 6.76
C LEU A 128 27.10 -5.10 7.04
N ASP A 129 27.37 -3.81 7.13
CA ASP A 129 28.66 -3.34 7.62
C ASP A 129 28.58 -2.98 9.10
N ASN A 130 29.25 -3.79 9.94
CA ASN A 130 29.34 -3.56 11.38
C ASN A 130 30.06 -2.25 11.72
N LYS A 131 30.97 -1.76 10.86
CA LYS A 131 31.79 -0.56 11.17
C LYS A 131 31.01 0.73 10.94
N SER A 132 30.35 0.86 9.79
CA SER A 132 29.53 2.03 9.48
C SER A 132 28.08 1.91 9.98
N ARG A 133 27.68 0.76 10.55
CA ARG A 133 26.29 0.40 10.86
C ARG A 133 25.35 0.58 9.66
N SER A 134 25.88 0.45 8.44
CA SER A 134 25.12 0.56 7.21
C SER A 134 24.60 -0.81 6.78
N VAL A 135 23.34 -0.86 6.37
CA VAL A 135 22.68 -2.10 5.94
C VAL A 135 22.26 -1.97 4.49
N VAL A 136 22.62 -2.95 3.67
CA VAL A 136 22.20 -3.03 2.27
C VAL A 136 21.14 -4.10 2.12
N ALA A 137 20.02 -3.75 1.49
CA ALA A 137 18.92 -4.67 1.27
C ALA A 137 18.49 -4.71 -0.20
N SER A 138 17.73 -5.75 -0.55
CA SER A 138 17.12 -5.95 -1.85
C SER A 138 15.62 -6.21 -1.71
N ARG A 139 14.82 -5.38 -2.39
CA ARG A 139 13.40 -5.62 -2.57
C ARG A 139 13.16 -6.73 -3.58
N LYS A 140 13.97 -6.79 -4.66
CA LYS A 140 13.90 -7.81 -5.71
C LYS A 140 13.90 -9.22 -5.13
N ASP A 141 14.83 -9.53 -4.24
CA ASP A 141 14.94 -10.87 -3.66
C ASP A 141 13.73 -11.21 -2.77
N ALA A 142 13.22 -10.22 -2.02
CA ALA A 142 12.00 -10.39 -1.23
C ALA A 142 10.80 -10.71 -2.13
N THR A 143 10.65 -9.95 -3.20
CA THR A 143 9.61 -10.09 -4.20
C THR A 143 9.66 -11.45 -4.87
N LEU A 144 10.84 -11.92 -5.29
CA LEU A 144 11.01 -13.24 -5.91
C LEU A 144 10.66 -14.37 -4.94
N LYS A 145 11.08 -14.26 -3.67
CA LYS A 145 10.72 -15.23 -2.64
C LYS A 145 9.21 -15.30 -2.43
N LYS A 146 8.52 -14.16 -2.37
CA LYS A 146 7.05 -14.12 -2.31
C LYS A 146 6.41 -14.76 -3.55
N ARG A 147 6.90 -14.43 -4.75
CA ARG A 147 6.37 -14.99 -5.99
C ARG A 147 6.46 -16.51 -6.03
N GLN A 148 7.61 -17.06 -5.64
CA GLN A 148 7.80 -18.50 -5.55
C GLN A 148 6.75 -19.14 -4.61
N THR A 149 6.60 -18.60 -3.40
CA THR A 149 5.69 -19.15 -2.38
C THR A 149 4.21 -19.04 -2.80
N PHE A 150 3.77 -17.90 -3.32
CA PHE A 150 2.35 -17.64 -3.53
C PHE A 150 1.82 -18.04 -4.91
N TYR A 151 2.63 -17.97 -5.97
CA TYR A 151 2.17 -18.16 -7.35
C TYR A 151 2.57 -19.48 -7.98
N ILE A 152 3.67 -20.08 -7.54
CA ILE A 152 4.13 -21.36 -8.08
C ILE A 152 3.81 -22.48 -7.09
N GLY A 153 3.97 -22.20 -5.79
CA GLY A 153 3.86 -23.21 -4.73
C GLY A 153 5.14 -24.04 -4.61
N GLU A 154 5.22 -24.84 -3.56
CA GLU A 154 6.18 -25.95 -3.48
C GLU A 154 5.56 -27.18 -4.16
N ASP A 155 6.40 -28.04 -4.78
CA ASP A 155 6.13 -29.08 -5.80
C ASP A 155 4.88 -30.00 -5.64
N THR A 156 4.10 -29.89 -4.57
CA THR A 156 2.90 -30.72 -4.30
C THR A 156 1.64 -29.93 -3.94
N GLU A 157 1.70 -28.62 -3.70
CA GLU A 157 0.54 -27.80 -3.37
C GLU A 157 0.09 -26.92 -4.54
N LYS A 158 -1.23 -26.77 -4.71
CA LYS A 158 -1.78 -25.81 -5.66
C LYS A 158 -1.34 -24.40 -5.24
N PRO A 159 -1.03 -23.51 -6.20
CA PRO A 159 -0.61 -22.15 -5.88
C PRO A 159 -1.68 -21.46 -5.01
N MET A 160 -1.22 -20.77 -3.96
CA MET A 160 -2.12 -20.10 -3.04
C MET A 160 -2.93 -19.01 -3.76
N LEU A 161 -2.37 -18.39 -4.80
CA LEU A 161 -3.07 -17.44 -5.64
C LEU A 161 -3.62 -18.10 -6.91
N TYR A 162 -4.92 -17.95 -7.14
CA TYR A 162 -5.62 -18.47 -8.32
C TYR A 162 -6.76 -17.52 -8.72
N GLU A 163 -7.26 -17.69 -9.93
CA GLU A 163 -8.33 -16.87 -10.51
C GLU A 163 -9.64 -16.97 -9.71
N GLY A 164 -10.30 -15.85 -9.49
CA GLY A 164 -11.50 -15.70 -8.65
C GLY A 164 -11.22 -15.55 -7.16
N ARG A 165 -9.97 -15.69 -6.69
CA ARG A 165 -9.64 -15.51 -5.27
C ARG A 165 -9.59 -14.02 -4.90
N ILE A 166 -10.17 -13.68 -3.75
CA ILE A 166 -10.06 -12.35 -3.15
C ILE A 166 -8.81 -12.32 -2.29
N VAL A 167 -8.00 -11.28 -2.45
CA VAL A 167 -6.75 -11.06 -1.74
C VAL A 167 -6.60 -9.62 -1.28
N GLU A 168 -5.81 -9.44 -0.24
CA GLU A 168 -5.38 -8.11 0.19
C GLU A 168 -4.17 -7.67 -0.64
N ALA A 169 -4.24 -6.46 -1.18
CA ALA A 169 -3.18 -5.81 -1.93
C ALA A 169 -2.84 -4.47 -1.30
N ARG A 170 -1.55 -4.11 -1.29
CA ARG A 170 -1.08 -2.84 -0.73
C ARG A 170 -1.03 -1.78 -1.82
N VAL A 171 -1.57 -0.60 -1.54
CA VAL A 171 -1.44 0.56 -2.43
C VAL A 171 -0.01 1.10 -2.35
N ILE A 172 0.71 1.01 -3.46
CA ILE A 172 2.10 1.47 -3.54
C ILE A 172 2.17 2.91 -4.02
N ALA A 173 1.33 3.27 -5.01
CA ALA A 173 1.31 4.59 -5.60
C ALA A 173 -0.09 4.91 -6.13
N VAL A 174 -0.46 6.17 -6.06
CA VAL A 174 -1.77 6.65 -6.52
C VAL A 174 -1.57 7.72 -7.58
N ALA A 175 -2.19 7.54 -8.73
CA ALA A 175 -2.31 8.55 -9.78
C ALA A 175 -3.80 8.83 -10.03
N PRO A 176 -4.16 10.01 -10.58
CA PRO A 176 -5.56 10.40 -10.69
C PRO A 176 -6.47 9.42 -11.44
N LYS A 177 -5.91 8.65 -12.41
CA LYS A 177 -6.66 7.68 -13.23
C LYS A 177 -6.29 6.22 -12.97
N ALA A 178 -5.27 5.94 -12.16
CA ALA A 178 -4.77 4.60 -11.94
C ALA A 178 -4.16 4.47 -10.54
N VAL A 179 -4.40 3.33 -9.90
CA VAL A 179 -3.83 2.98 -8.60
C VAL A 179 -2.91 1.80 -8.82
N ARG A 180 -1.69 1.91 -8.30
CA ARG A 180 -0.69 0.86 -8.38
C ARG A 180 -0.69 0.07 -7.08
N LEU A 181 -0.88 -1.23 -7.21
CA LEU A 181 -1.03 -2.16 -6.10
C LEU A 181 0.11 -3.18 -6.10
N GLU A 182 0.48 -3.65 -4.92
CA GLU A 182 1.29 -4.85 -4.73
C GLU A 182 0.42 -5.98 -4.20
N ALA A 183 0.28 -7.06 -4.97
CA ALA A 183 -0.32 -8.30 -4.51
C ALA A 183 0.77 -9.37 -4.42
N PHE A 184 1.16 -9.75 -3.21
CA PHE A 184 2.12 -10.83 -2.95
C PHE A 184 3.41 -10.79 -3.80
N GLY A 185 4.02 -9.61 -3.96
CA GLY A 185 5.24 -9.42 -4.76
C GLY A 185 5.00 -9.19 -6.26
N VAL A 186 3.77 -9.03 -6.72
CA VAL A 186 3.50 -8.59 -8.09
C VAL A 186 2.90 -7.19 -8.07
N GLU A 187 3.55 -6.27 -8.78
CA GLU A 187 3.03 -4.92 -8.97
C GLU A 187 2.06 -4.89 -10.15
N VAL A 188 0.84 -4.43 -9.88
CA VAL A 188 -0.22 -4.30 -10.88
C VAL A 188 -0.74 -2.86 -10.90
N SER A 189 -0.98 -2.33 -12.09
CA SER A 189 -1.59 -1.02 -12.28
C SER A 189 -3.06 -1.21 -12.63
N VAL A 190 -3.94 -0.80 -11.73
CA VAL A 190 -5.39 -0.91 -11.87
C VAL A 190 -5.97 0.46 -12.18
N ARG A 191 -6.93 0.55 -13.10
CA ARG A 191 -7.57 1.83 -13.43
C ARG A 191 -8.49 2.26 -12.29
N ALA A 192 -8.63 3.56 -12.05
CA ALA A 192 -9.51 4.09 -11.00
C ALA A 192 -10.96 3.58 -11.13
N ARG A 193 -11.45 3.41 -12.37
CA ARG A 193 -12.77 2.83 -12.66
C ARG A 193 -12.94 1.35 -12.30
N ASP A 194 -11.84 0.64 -12.12
CA ASP A 194 -11.81 -0.78 -11.75
C ASP A 194 -11.50 -0.95 -10.24
N MET A 195 -11.12 0.15 -9.58
CA MET A 195 -10.95 0.23 -8.13
C MET A 195 -12.27 0.51 -7.38
N ALA A 196 -13.22 1.20 -8.01
CA ALA A 196 -14.49 1.54 -7.37
C ALA A 196 -15.63 1.62 -8.39
N TRP A 197 -16.85 1.31 -7.92
CA TRP A 197 -18.09 1.49 -8.70
C TRP A 197 -18.40 2.96 -8.98
N GLU A 198 -17.94 3.85 -8.11
CA GLU A 198 -18.21 5.29 -8.18
C GLU A 198 -17.22 5.97 -9.12
N TRP A 199 -17.72 6.80 -10.03
CA TRP A 199 -16.84 7.64 -10.83
C TRP A 199 -16.25 8.75 -9.97
N MET A 200 -14.92 8.81 -9.97
CA MET A 200 -14.12 9.77 -9.25
C MET A 200 -13.29 10.59 -10.21
N VAL A 201 -13.04 11.84 -9.82
CA VAL A 201 -12.19 12.77 -10.56
C VAL A 201 -10.72 12.37 -10.43
N ASP A 202 -10.36 11.96 -9.20
CA ASP A 202 -9.03 11.61 -8.75
C ASP A 202 -9.10 10.41 -7.79
N ALA A 203 -8.31 9.38 -8.05
CA ALA A 203 -8.22 8.22 -7.15
C ALA A 203 -7.64 8.57 -5.77
N GLY A 204 -6.85 9.64 -5.67
CA GLY A 204 -6.26 10.13 -4.42
C GLY A 204 -7.28 10.65 -3.40
N GLU A 205 -8.53 10.88 -3.80
CA GLU A 205 -9.61 11.24 -2.86
C GLU A 205 -10.03 10.04 -1.99
N LYS A 206 -9.78 8.82 -2.45
CA LYS A 206 -10.26 7.58 -1.79
C LYS A 206 -9.14 6.65 -1.37
N PHE A 207 -8.05 6.62 -2.13
CA PHE A 207 -6.93 5.72 -1.89
C PHE A 207 -5.68 6.53 -1.57
N GLN A 208 -4.95 6.09 -0.55
CA GLN A 208 -3.68 6.65 -0.13
C GLN A 208 -2.58 5.60 -0.24
N VAL A 209 -1.35 6.09 -0.35
CA VAL A 209 -0.16 5.23 -0.36
C VAL A 209 -0.05 4.54 1.01
N GLY A 210 0.10 3.22 1.01
CA GLY A 210 0.12 2.39 2.22
C GLY A 210 -1.20 1.71 2.56
N ASP A 211 -2.32 2.11 1.95
CA ASP A 211 -3.63 1.49 2.19
C ASP A 211 -3.63 0.00 1.82
N LEU A 212 -4.37 -0.79 2.59
CA LEU A 212 -4.65 -2.20 2.28
C LEU A 212 -6.04 -2.29 1.67
N VAL A 213 -6.12 -2.84 0.45
CA VAL A 213 -7.36 -2.96 -0.33
C VAL A 213 -7.63 -4.41 -0.71
N LEU A 214 -8.89 -4.82 -0.62
CA LEU A 214 -9.32 -6.14 -1.09
C LEU A 214 -9.54 -6.11 -2.60
N VAL A 215 -8.86 -7.00 -3.32
CA VAL A 215 -8.96 -7.15 -4.77
C VAL A 215 -9.26 -8.59 -5.14
N MET A 216 -10.04 -8.78 -6.19
CA MET A 216 -10.26 -10.07 -6.81
C MET A 216 -9.23 -10.28 -7.91
N VAL A 217 -8.62 -11.46 -7.92
CA VAL A 217 -7.70 -11.87 -8.98
C VAL A 217 -8.53 -12.40 -10.15
N ASN A 218 -8.53 -11.69 -11.26
CA ASN A 218 -9.29 -12.09 -12.45
C ASN A 218 -8.52 -13.06 -13.33
N LYS A 219 -7.20 -12.86 -13.43
CA LYS A 219 -6.34 -13.65 -14.29
C LYS A 219 -4.95 -13.77 -13.69
N VAL A 220 -4.34 -14.95 -13.80
CA VAL A 220 -2.94 -15.19 -13.40
C VAL A 220 -2.18 -15.85 -14.53
N GLU A 221 -1.18 -15.15 -15.05
CA GLU A 221 -0.22 -15.69 -16.02
C GLU A 221 1.16 -15.78 -15.39
N ALA A 222 1.59 -16.99 -15.03
CA ALA A 222 2.89 -17.25 -14.46
C ALA A 222 3.74 -18.07 -15.44
N SER A 223 4.58 -17.39 -16.23
CA SER A 223 5.54 -18.07 -17.11
C SER A 223 6.82 -18.49 -16.36
N SER A 224 7.27 -17.66 -15.42
CA SER A 224 8.40 -17.94 -14.54
C SER A 224 8.31 -17.06 -13.28
N VAL A 225 9.14 -17.34 -12.27
CA VAL A 225 9.21 -16.52 -11.04
C VAL A 225 9.40 -15.03 -11.34
N ASP A 226 10.21 -14.72 -12.35
CA ASP A 226 10.49 -13.34 -12.76
C ASP A 226 9.35 -12.71 -13.57
N LYS A 227 8.55 -13.53 -14.28
CA LYS A 227 7.53 -13.09 -15.23
C LYS A 227 6.17 -13.63 -14.82
N ILE A 228 5.56 -12.93 -13.88
CA ILE A 228 4.19 -13.14 -13.42
C ILE A 228 3.39 -11.89 -13.72
N ILE A 229 2.29 -12.06 -14.42
CA ILE A 229 1.32 -11.01 -14.73
C ILE A 229 0.00 -11.40 -14.06
N ILE A 230 -0.58 -10.44 -13.34
CA ILE A 230 -1.92 -10.59 -12.77
C ILE A 230 -2.81 -9.48 -13.28
N GLU A 231 -4.08 -9.82 -13.46
CA GLU A 231 -5.15 -8.83 -13.62
C GLU A 231 -6.02 -8.89 -12.38
N VAL A 232 -6.26 -7.74 -11.76
CA VAL A 232 -7.06 -7.63 -10.53
C VAL A 232 -8.06 -6.48 -10.64
N ASP A 233 -9.16 -6.57 -9.89
CA ASP A 233 -10.11 -5.48 -9.71
C ASP A 233 -10.61 -5.41 -8.26
N ALA A 234 -11.01 -4.23 -7.80
CA ALA A 234 -11.53 -4.04 -6.44
C ALA A 234 -13.07 -3.84 -6.39
N LYS A 235 -13.73 -3.90 -7.56
CA LYS A 235 -15.19 -3.76 -7.67
C LYS A 235 -15.91 -5.04 -7.31
N SER A 236 -15.47 -6.16 -7.86
CA SER A 236 -16.05 -7.48 -7.69
C SER A 236 -16.19 -7.93 -6.22
N PRO A 237 -15.25 -7.64 -5.29
CA PRO A 237 -15.44 -7.94 -3.87
C PRO A 237 -16.37 -6.96 -3.14
N THR A 238 -16.75 -5.84 -3.76
CA THR A 238 -17.51 -4.74 -3.11
C THR A 238 -18.96 -4.70 -3.61
N ALA A 239 -19.90 -4.46 -2.70
CA ALA A 239 -21.30 -4.27 -3.06
C ALA A 239 -21.50 -3.14 -4.09
N ASN A 240 -22.32 -3.40 -5.12
CA ASN A 240 -22.60 -2.42 -6.16
C ASN A 240 -23.65 -1.40 -5.70
N ILE A 241 -23.17 -0.40 -4.95
CA ILE A 241 -23.98 0.71 -4.43
C ILE A 241 -24.57 1.57 -5.58
N ASN A 242 -23.91 1.63 -6.73
CA ASN A 242 -24.35 2.44 -7.87
C ASN A 242 -25.68 1.92 -8.44
N LYS A 243 -25.83 0.60 -8.57
CA LYS A 243 -27.07 -0.04 -9.02
C LYS A 243 -28.25 0.24 -8.09
N ASP A 244 -28.01 0.21 -6.78
CA ASP A 244 -29.04 0.52 -5.78
C ASP A 244 -29.45 1.99 -5.81
N ASN A 245 -28.49 2.89 -6.01
CA ASN A 245 -28.78 4.31 -6.15
C ASN A 245 -29.47 4.66 -7.48
N LEU A 246 -29.23 3.89 -8.55
CA LEU A 246 -29.88 4.08 -9.84
C LEU A 246 -31.42 3.94 -9.72
N ARG A 247 -31.90 3.09 -8.81
CA ARG A 247 -33.34 2.92 -8.52
C ARG A 247 -33.98 4.17 -7.90
N LYS A 248 -33.19 5.04 -7.27
CA LYS A 248 -33.66 6.33 -6.71
C LYS A 248 -33.71 7.43 -7.76
N CYS A 249 -33.14 7.18 -8.95
CA CYS A 249 -33.12 8.11 -10.06
C CYS A 249 -34.45 8.04 -10.82
N HIS A 250 -35.06 9.18 -11.11
CA HIS A 250 -36.30 9.26 -11.88
C HIS A 250 -36.09 9.93 -13.23
N LYS A 251 -36.77 9.42 -14.25
CA LYS A 251 -36.81 10.06 -15.57
C LYS A 251 -37.42 11.47 -15.45
N GLN A 252 -36.83 12.45 -16.14
CA GLN A 252 -37.11 13.88 -16.00
C GLN A 252 -36.75 14.49 -14.63
N GLY A 253 -36.13 13.72 -13.73
CA GLY A 253 -35.60 14.21 -12.47
C GLY A 253 -34.45 15.19 -12.72
N LYS A 254 -34.41 16.27 -11.91
CA LYS A 254 -33.35 17.27 -11.93
C LYS A 254 -32.42 17.02 -10.75
N TYR A 255 -31.15 16.79 -11.02
CA TYR A 255 -30.14 16.48 -10.02
C TYR A 255 -28.94 17.41 -10.14
N THR A 256 -28.13 17.45 -9.11
CA THR A 256 -26.83 18.11 -9.11
C THR A 256 -25.73 17.06 -9.14
N GLY A 257 -24.57 17.41 -9.70
CA GLY A 257 -23.44 16.51 -9.76
C GLY A 257 -22.16 17.22 -10.17
N ILE A 258 -21.05 16.48 -10.14
CA ILE A 258 -19.71 16.96 -10.49
C ILE A 258 -19.25 16.24 -11.76
N ILE A 259 -18.65 17.00 -12.68
CA ILE A 259 -18.04 16.43 -13.89
C ILE A 259 -16.73 15.76 -13.51
N THR A 260 -16.66 14.44 -13.68
CA THR A 260 -15.47 13.64 -13.40
C THR A 260 -14.48 13.72 -14.56
N GLU A 261 -14.95 13.67 -15.80
CA GLU A 261 -14.11 13.72 -17.00
C GLU A 261 -14.91 14.23 -18.20
N VAL A 262 -14.23 14.86 -19.17
CA VAL A 262 -14.80 15.25 -20.46
C VAL A 262 -13.98 14.60 -21.56
N TYR A 263 -14.62 13.80 -22.41
CA TYR A 263 -13.94 13.09 -23.49
C TYR A 263 -14.73 13.18 -24.79
N LYS A 264 -14.11 13.75 -25.84
CA LYS A 264 -14.71 13.93 -27.18
C LYS A 264 -16.14 14.51 -27.14
N GLY A 265 -16.37 15.51 -26.29
CA GLY A 265 -17.68 16.15 -26.13
C GLY A 265 -18.70 15.38 -25.29
N THR A 266 -18.34 14.20 -24.75
CA THR A 266 -19.14 13.46 -23.77
C THR A 266 -18.67 13.80 -22.35
N TYR A 267 -19.64 14.07 -21.48
CA TYR A 267 -19.41 14.43 -20.09
C TYR A 267 -19.71 13.23 -19.20
N PHE A 268 -18.74 12.84 -18.38
CA PHE A 268 -18.87 11.83 -17.34
C PHE A 268 -19.11 12.57 -16.03
N ILE A 269 -20.19 12.22 -15.33
CA ILE A 269 -20.71 12.97 -14.20
C ILE A 269 -20.96 12.00 -13.04
N ARG A 270 -20.60 12.42 -11.83
CA ARG A 270 -21.05 11.79 -10.58
C ARG A 270 -22.16 12.65 -10.00
N LEU A 271 -23.38 12.14 -9.95
CA LEU A 271 -24.51 12.84 -9.33
C LEU A 271 -24.40 12.78 -7.80
N ASP A 272 -24.86 13.83 -7.12
CA ASP A 272 -24.85 13.94 -5.66
C ASP A 272 -25.71 12.84 -4.99
N ILE A 273 -26.66 12.24 -5.72
CA ILE A 273 -27.44 11.07 -5.29
C ILE A 273 -26.65 9.75 -5.31
N GLY A 274 -25.37 9.78 -5.69
CA GLY A 274 -24.50 8.61 -5.74
C GLY A 274 -24.68 7.74 -6.98
N VAL A 275 -25.11 8.34 -8.09
CA VAL A 275 -25.34 7.68 -9.39
C VAL A 275 -24.34 8.20 -10.42
N ASN A 276 -23.77 7.30 -11.22
CA ASN A 276 -22.96 7.67 -12.38
C ASN A 276 -23.84 8.10 -13.56
N ALA A 277 -23.48 9.18 -14.24
CA ALA A 277 -24.30 9.76 -15.30
C ALA A 277 -23.47 10.25 -16.49
N VAL A 278 -24.05 10.17 -17.68
CA VAL A 278 -23.44 10.59 -18.94
C VAL A 278 -24.29 11.65 -19.61
N ALA A 279 -23.65 12.70 -20.10
CA ALA A 279 -24.28 13.69 -20.97
C ALA A 279 -23.57 13.80 -22.31
N HIS A 280 -24.34 13.82 -23.39
CA HIS A 280 -23.84 14.11 -24.75
C HIS A 280 -24.14 15.54 -25.20
N SER A 281 -25.04 16.24 -24.49
CA SER A 281 -25.43 17.60 -24.83
C SER A 281 -25.45 18.50 -23.60
N CYS A 282 -25.20 19.77 -23.86
CA CYS A 282 -25.08 20.82 -22.88
C CYS A 282 -25.90 22.01 -23.36
N ASN A 283 -26.94 22.40 -22.62
CA ASN A 283 -27.84 23.50 -23.02
C ASN A 283 -27.32 24.89 -22.60
N MET A 284 -26.01 25.02 -22.35
CA MET A 284 -25.37 26.27 -21.93
C MET A 284 -24.43 26.81 -23.01
N SER A 285 -24.26 28.13 -23.02
CA SER A 285 -23.34 28.84 -23.91
C SER A 285 -21.87 28.60 -23.56
N ALA A 286 -21.54 28.49 -22.27
CA ALA A 286 -20.19 28.22 -21.81
C ALA A 286 -20.05 26.74 -21.41
N LEU A 287 -19.21 25.98 -22.10
CA LEU A 287 -19.04 24.55 -21.83
C LEU A 287 -18.41 24.32 -20.45
N PRO A 288 -18.93 23.35 -19.67
CA PRO A 288 -18.43 23.07 -18.33
C PRO A 288 -17.19 22.16 -18.41
N GLY A 289 -16.27 22.34 -17.47
CA GLY A 289 -14.99 21.62 -17.40
C GLY A 289 -14.98 20.49 -16.38
N LYS A 290 -13.86 19.77 -16.33
CA LYS A 290 -13.58 18.79 -15.27
C LYS A 290 -13.65 19.48 -13.90
N LYS A 291 -14.22 18.81 -12.89
CA LYS A 291 -14.49 19.29 -11.51
C LYS A 291 -15.60 20.35 -11.38
N ASP A 292 -16.23 20.79 -12.47
CA ASP A 292 -17.35 21.72 -12.36
C ASP A 292 -18.58 21.05 -11.74
N LYS A 293 -19.29 21.80 -10.88
CA LYS A 293 -20.59 21.39 -10.34
C LYS A 293 -21.70 21.88 -11.26
N ILE A 294 -22.56 20.98 -11.70
CA ILE A 294 -23.58 21.22 -12.72
C ILE A 294 -24.96 20.74 -12.27
N GLY A 295 -25.99 21.28 -12.91
CA GLY A 295 -27.35 20.77 -12.89
C GLY A 295 -27.59 19.84 -14.08
N PHE A 296 -28.13 18.65 -13.82
CA PHE A 296 -28.33 17.57 -14.78
C PHE A 296 -29.80 17.15 -14.80
N VAL A 297 -30.36 16.91 -15.98
CA VAL A 297 -31.71 16.36 -16.13
C VAL A 297 -31.61 14.99 -16.78
N VAL A 298 -32.19 14.00 -16.12
CA VAL A 298 -32.18 12.60 -16.57
C VAL A 298 -33.21 12.44 -17.68
N THR A 299 -32.76 12.06 -18.88
CA THR A 299 -33.66 11.77 -20.00
C THR A 299 -33.93 10.29 -20.12
N ARG A 300 -32.94 9.45 -19.77
CA ARG A 300 -33.01 8.00 -19.85
C ARG A 300 -32.19 7.36 -18.72
N ILE A 301 -32.66 6.22 -18.22
CA ILE A 301 -31.90 5.37 -17.31
C ILE A 301 -31.49 4.14 -18.11
N ASN A 302 -30.21 3.80 -18.07
CA ASN A 302 -29.65 2.69 -18.81
C ASN A 302 -29.16 1.61 -17.83
N ASP A 303 -30.00 0.61 -17.60
CA ASP A 303 -29.70 -0.48 -16.65
C ASP A 303 -28.55 -1.37 -17.10
N ASN A 304 -28.28 -1.46 -18.41
CA ASN A 304 -27.21 -2.31 -18.95
C ASN A 304 -25.81 -1.76 -18.61
N TYR A 305 -25.66 -0.44 -18.68
CA TYR A 305 -24.40 0.24 -18.34
C TYR A 305 -24.42 0.82 -16.93
N GLU A 306 -25.52 0.64 -16.19
CA GLU A 306 -25.74 1.16 -14.84
C GLU A 306 -25.48 2.68 -14.72
N VAL A 307 -25.89 3.44 -15.74
CA VAL A 307 -25.72 4.90 -15.80
C VAL A 307 -27.01 5.62 -16.12
N ALA A 308 -27.14 6.85 -15.62
CA ALA A 308 -28.18 7.78 -16.03
C ALA A 308 -27.71 8.61 -17.24
N GLU A 309 -28.47 8.61 -18.32
CA GLU A 309 -28.23 9.44 -19.50
C GLU A 309 -29.10 10.70 -19.44
N GLY A 310 -28.54 11.83 -19.87
CA GLY A 310 -29.23 13.10 -19.71
C GLY A 310 -28.53 14.31 -20.34
N ILE A 311 -29.04 15.47 -19.94
CA ILE A 311 -28.62 16.77 -20.49
C ILE A 311 -28.15 17.66 -19.34
N ILE A 312 -27.02 18.34 -19.54
CA ILE A 312 -26.55 19.36 -18.62
C ILE A 312 -27.36 20.65 -18.87
N THR A 313 -27.99 21.16 -17.82
CA THR A 313 -28.90 22.32 -17.90
C THR A 313 -28.30 23.63 -17.43
N ARG A 314 -27.46 23.60 -16.39
CA ARG A 314 -26.85 24.80 -15.82
C ARG A 314 -25.54 24.50 -15.11
N LEU A 315 -24.67 25.50 -15.05
CA LEU A 315 -23.45 25.49 -14.26
C LEU A 315 -23.78 26.06 -12.88
N ILE A 316 -23.46 25.34 -11.82
CA ILE A 316 -23.76 25.73 -10.43
C ILE A 316 -22.53 26.38 -9.79
N LYS A 317 -21.36 25.73 -9.95
CA LYS A 317 -20.09 26.22 -9.42
C LYS A 317 -18.96 25.78 -10.35
N ARG A 318 -18.08 26.71 -10.71
CA ARG A 318 -16.83 26.36 -11.41
C ARG A 318 -15.82 25.77 -10.44
N ALA A 319 -15.05 24.80 -10.92
CA ALA A 319 -13.85 24.35 -10.25
C ALA A 319 -12.89 25.54 -10.07
N SER A 320 -12.38 25.68 -8.84
CA SER A 320 -11.30 26.60 -8.50
C SER A 320 -9.96 26.07 -8.99
#